data_AF-A0A8T4USY7-F1
#
_entry.id   AF-A0A8T4USY7-F1
#
_cell.length_a   1.000
_cell.length_b   1.000
_cell.length_c   1.000
_cell.angle_alpha   90.00
_cell.angle_beta   90.00
_cell.angle_gamma   90.00
#
_symmetry.space_group_name_H-M   'P 1'
#
loop_
_entity.id
_entity.type
_entity.pdbx_description
1 polymer ?
#
loop_
_entity_poly.entity_id
_entity_poly.type
_entity_poly.pdbx_seq_one_letter_code
_entity_poly.pdbx_strand_id
1 'polypeptide(L)'
;MSVWELVGFVKRSKQRQRILRDLDAPKTPTELYEKTSLARSHISRTLREFSERGLVECLTPKQRSGRLYRITRKGRTVLDRLAAQ
;
A
#
# COMPACT_ATOMS: atom_id res chain seq x y z
N MET A 1 -16.75 2.22 4.67
CA MET A 1 -15.54 2.67 5.39
C MET A 1 -15.24 4.10 4.97
N SER A 2 -15.28 5.03 5.92
CA SER A 2 -14.99 6.45 5.70
C SER A 2 -13.50 6.68 5.40
N VAL A 3 -13.18 7.83 4.83
CA VAL A 3 -11.79 8.22 4.58
C VAL A 3 -10.99 8.29 5.88
N TRP A 4 -11.60 8.73 6.98
CA TRP A 4 -10.94 8.87 8.29
C TRP A 4 -10.66 7.53 8.96
N GLU A 5 -11.52 6.54 8.78
CA GLU A 5 -11.25 5.16 9.23
C GLU A 5 -10.02 4.58 8.54
N LEU A 6 -9.85 4.87 7.24
CA LEU A 6 -8.69 4.44 6.46
C LEU A 6 -7.43 5.19 6.86
N VAL A 7 -7.53 6.50 7.08
CA VAL A 7 -6.44 7.31 7.65
C VAL A 7 -6.01 6.72 8.98
N GLY A 8 -6.94 6.44 9.90
CA GLY A 8 -6.61 5.81 11.18
C GLY A 8 -5.98 4.42 11.03
N PHE A 9 -6.47 3.61 10.09
CA PHE A 9 -5.92 2.29 9.77
C PHE A 9 -4.46 2.35 9.30
N VAL A 10 -4.14 3.29 8.40
CA VAL A 10 -2.77 3.50 7.92
C VAL A 10 -1.91 4.17 8.99
N LYS A 11 -2.43 5.19 9.70
CA LYS A 11 -1.72 5.95 10.74
C LYS A 11 -1.19 5.06 11.86
N ARG A 12 -1.96 4.06 12.29
CA ARG A 12 -1.59 3.13 13.38
C ARG A 12 -0.41 2.19 13.08
N SER A 13 0.12 2.16 11.86
CA SER A 13 1.23 1.28 11.50
C SER A 13 2.27 2.01 10.64
N LYS A 14 3.49 2.17 11.18
CA LYS A 14 4.64 2.71 10.44
C LYS A 14 4.91 1.92 9.16
N GLN A 15 4.70 0.61 9.20
CA GLN A 15 4.83 -0.29 8.06
C GLN A 15 3.83 0.06 6.94
N ARG A 16 2.55 0.23 7.29
CA ARG A 16 1.50 0.61 6.32
C ARG A 16 1.79 1.97 5.70
N GLN A 17 2.19 2.94 6.51
CA GLN A 17 2.57 4.26 6.01
C GLN A 17 3.73 4.15 5.00
N ARG A 18 4.79 3.41 5.34
CA ARG A 18 5.97 3.27 4.48
C ARG A 18 5.62 2.59 3.14
N ILE A 19 4.92 1.46 3.18
CA ILE A 19 4.51 0.73 1.96
C ILE A 19 3.60 1.59 1.08
N LEU A 20 2.63 2.31 1.67
CA LEU A 20 1.71 3.12 0.88
C LEU A 20 2.40 4.35 0.26
N ARG A 21 3.30 5.00 1.00
CA ARG A 21 4.12 6.12 0.48
C ARG A 21 5.08 5.68 -0.61
N ASP A 22 5.67 4.50 -0.46
CA ASP A 22 6.58 3.94 -1.45
C ASP A 22 5.86 3.47 -2.72
N LEU A 23 4.52 3.48 -2.80
CA LEU A 23 3.75 3.23 -4.03
C LEU A 23 3.46 4.51 -4.83
N ASP A 24 4.45 5.39 -4.96
CA ASP A 24 4.45 6.57 -5.84
C ASP A 24 4.34 6.19 -7.33
N ALA A 25 4.89 5.03 -7.70
CA ALA A 25 4.81 4.37 -8.99
C ALA A 25 4.44 2.88 -8.82
N PRO A 26 3.96 2.20 -9.87
CA PRO A 26 3.69 0.77 -9.81
C PRO A 26 4.94 -0.03 -9.40
N LYS A 27 4.81 -0.87 -8.37
CA LYS A 27 5.92 -1.67 -7.83
C LYS A 27 5.50 -3.08 -7.48
N THR A 28 6.46 -3.98 -7.54
CA THR A 28 6.35 -5.35 -7.07
C THR A 28 6.63 -5.45 -5.56
N PRO A 29 6.19 -6.54 -4.91
CA PRO A 29 6.60 -6.83 -3.53
C PRO A 29 8.12 -6.89 -3.32
N THR A 30 8.88 -7.28 -4.35
CA THR A 30 10.35 -7.33 -4.29
C THR A 30 10.96 -5.94 -4.29
N GLU A 31 10.52 -5.05 -5.18
CA GLU A 31 10.99 -3.65 -5.18
C GLU A 31 10.60 -2.93 -3.88
N LEU A 32 9.41 -3.22 -3.34
CA LEU A 32 9.01 -2.73 -2.03
C LEU A 32 9.90 -3.29 -0.91
N TYR A 33 10.32 -4.55 -0.99
CA TYR A 33 11.26 -5.13 -0.03
C TYR A 33 12.61 -4.40 -0.07
N GLU A 34 13.13 -4.15 -1.26
CA GLU A 34 14.41 -3.45 -1.44
C GLU A 34 14.36 -2.01 -0.91
N LYS A 35 13.27 -1.27 -1.13
CA LYS A 35 13.13 0.11 -0.64
C LYS A 35 12.77 0.22 0.84
N THR A 36 11.93 -0.69 1.34
CA THR A 36 11.40 -0.60 2.71
C THR A 36 12.21 -1.39 3.74
N SER A 37 13.00 -2.37 3.30
CA SER A 37 13.67 -3.37 4.14
C SER A 37 12.70 -4.15 5.06
N LEU A 38 11.40 -4.14 4.76
CA LEU A 38 10.38 -4.89 5.50
C LEU A 38 10.31 -6.33 5.02
N ALA A 39 10.03 -7.28 5.90
CA ALA A 39 9.84 -8.67 5.50
C ALA A 39 8.81 -8.83 4.34
N ARG A 40 9.09 -9.71 3.37
CA ARG A 40 8.18 -9.93 2.22
C ARG A 40 6.80 -10.41 2.65
N SER A 41 6.71 -11.14 3.76
CA SER A 41 5.45 -11.58 4.38
C SER A 41 4.60 -10.39 4.84
N HIS A 42 5.24 -9.43 5.51
CA HIS A 42 4.64 -8.18 5.95
C HIS A 42 4.15 -7.35 4.76
N ILE A 43 4.96 -7.22 3.71
CA ILE A 43 4.58 -6.51 2.48
C ILE A 43 3.37 -7.17 1.81
N SER A 44 3.43 -8.49 1.59
CA SER A 44 2.34 -9.24 0.95
C SER A 44 1.03 -9.12 1.73
N ARG A 45 1.09 -9.24 3.07
CA ARG A 45 -0.08 -9.06 3.93
C ARG A 45 -0.66 -7.65 3.83
N THR A 46 0.19 -6.63 3.90
CA THR A 46 -0.25 -5.23 3.81
C THR A 46 -0.84 -4.91 2.44
N LEU A 47 -0.24 -5.37 1.34
CA LEU A 47 -0.78 -5.17 -0.01
C LEU A 47 -2.16 -5.83 -0.17
N ARG A 48 -2.36 -7.01 0.43
CA ARG A 48 -3.67 -7.65 0.50
C ARG A 48 -4.67 -6.81 1.29
N GLU A 49 -4.34 -6.40 2.51
CA GLU A 49 -5.19 -5.54 3.35
C GLU A 49 -5.55 -4.21 2.63
N PHE A 50 -4.59 -3.64 1.89
CA PHE A 50 -4.79 -2.43 1.10
C PHE A 50 -5.72 -2.68 -0.09
N SER A 51 -5.56 -3.80 -0.80
CA SER A 51 -6.40 -4.17 -1.93
C SER A 51 -7.84 -4.41 -1.48
N GLU A 52 -8.04 -5.13 -0.37
CA GLU A 52 -9.36 -5.36 0.24
C GLU A 52 -10.05 -4.05 0.66
N ARG A 53 -9.26 -3.01 1.02
CA ARG A 53 -9.77 -1.68 1.39
C ARG A 53 -9.83 -0.70 0.21
N GLY A 54 -9.38 -1.11 -0.97
CA GLY A 54 -9.32 -0.29 -2.18
C GLY A 54 -8.29 0.85 -2.14
N LEU A 55 -7.25 0.73 -1.32
CA LEU A 55 -6.14 1.70 -1.25
C LEU A 55 -5.09 1.46 -2.36
N VAL A 56 -4.96 0.22 -2.81
CA VAL A 56 -4.08 -0.20 -3.92
C VAL A 56 -4.83 -1.18 -4.81
N GLU A 57 -4.33 -1.38 -6.01
CA GLU A 57 -4.82 -2.40 -6.95
C GLU A 57 -3.65 -3.19 -7.56
N CYS A 58 -3.89 -4.46 -7.89
CA CYS A 58 -2.93 -5.31 -8.59
C CYS A 58 -3.16 -5.18 -10.10
N LEU A 59 -2.15 -4.71 -10.84
CA LEU A 59 -2.21 -4.52 -12.29
C LEU A 59 -2.03 -5.84 -13.05
N THR A 60 -1.38 -6.83 -12.44
CA THR A 60 -1.06 -8.11 -13.07
C THR A 60 -1.59 -9.29 -12.24
N PRO A 61 -2.91 -9.42 -12.02
CA PRO A 61 -3.49 -10.40 -11.09
C PRO A 61 -3.27 -11.86 -11.51
N LYS A 62 -3.08 -12.12 -12.82
CA LYS A 62 -2.81 -13.46 -13.37
C LYS A 62 -1.39 -13.97 -13.07
N GLN A 63 -0.47 -13.08 -12.68
CA GLN A 63 0.92 -13.45 -12.41
C GLN A 63 1.06 -14.08 -11.02
N ARG A 64 1.71 -15.23 -10.94
CA ARG A 64 2.00 -15.91 -9.67
C ARG A 64 3.10 -15.17 -8.89
N SER A 65 4.13 -14.70 -9.58
CA SER A 65 5.26 -13.91 -9.06
C SER A 65 5.39 -12.59 -9.83
N GLY A 66 6.02 -11.58 -9.24
CA GLY A 66 6.20 -10.28 -9.90
C GLY A 66 4.92 -9.46 -10.07
N ARG A 67 3.93 -9.65 -9.18
CA ARG A 67 2.69 -8.86 -9.22
C ARG A 67 2.98 -7.38 -9.04
N LEU A 68 2.51 -6.55 -9.97
CA LEU A 68 2.63 -5.09 -9.89
C LEU A 68 1.44 -4.50 -9.15
N TYR A 69 1.72 -3.64 -8.17
CA TYR A 69 0.73 -2.92 -7.38
C TYR A 69 0.84 -1.42 -7.62
N ARG A 70 -0.31 -0.75 -7.70
CA ARG A 70 -0.40 0.70 -7.84
C ARG A 70 -1.32 1.29 -6.78
N ILE A 71 -1.00 2.49 -6.30
CA ILE A 71 -1.89 3.24 -5.42
C ILE A 71 -3.14 3.72 -6.18
N THR A 72 -4.31 3.57 -5.57
CA THR A 72 -5.57 4.08 -6.16
C THR A 72 -5.75 5.57 -5.83
N ARG A 73 -6.70 6.24 -6.47
CA ARG A 73 -7.12 7.61 -6.10
C ARG A 73 -7.48 7.71 -4.61
N LYS A 74 -8.16 6.68 -4.08
CA LYS A 74 -8.54 6.59 -2.67
C LYS A 74 -7.31 6.46 -1.76
N GLY A 75 -6.33 5.65 -2.14
CA GLY A 75 -5.05 5.55 -1.45
C GLY A 75 -4.31 6.89 -1.41
N ARG A 76 -4.30 7.62 -2.53
CA ARG A 76 -3.69 8.96 -2.64
C ARG A 76 -4.34 9.94 -1.66
N THR A 77 -5.67 10.00 -1.63
CA THR A 77 -6.40 10.85 -0.67
C THR A 77 -6.05 10.53 0.78
N VAL A 78 -5.86 9.25 1.12
CA VAL A 78 -5.43 8.86 2.48
C VAL A 78 -4.02 9.37 2.78
N LEU A 79 -3.08 9.31 1.82
CA LEU A 79 -1.74 9.88 2.00
C LEU A 79 -1.78 11.40 2.18
N ASP A 80 -2.56 12.10 1.36
CA ASP A 80 -2.68 13.56 1.44
C ASP A 80 -3.21 13.99 2.81
N ARG A 81 -4.23 13.29 3.33
CA ARG A 81 -4.78 13.53 4.67
C ARG A 81 -3.83 13.15 5.81
N LEU A 82 -2.90 12.23 5.58
CA LEU A 82 -1.84 11.89 6.55
C LEU A 82 -0.73 12.95 6.58
N ALA A 83 -0.46 13.61 5.46
CA ALA A 83 0.58 14.65 5.36
C ALA A 83 0.10 16.03 5.84
N ALA A 84 -1.21 16.31 5.76
CA ALA A 84 -1.82 17.55 6.21
C ALA A 84 -2.06 17.63 7.74
N GLN A 85 -1.36 16.82 8.54
CA GLN A 85 -1.51 16.72 10.01
C GLN A 85 -0.15 16.89 10.71
#